data_AF-A0AAQ4RLY7-F1
#
_entry.id   AF-A0AAQ4RLY7-F1
#
_cell.length_a   1.000
_cell.length_b   1.000
_cell.length_c   1.000
_cell.angle_alpha   90.00
_cell.angle_beta   90.00
_cell.angle_gamma   90.00
#
_symmetry.space_group_name_H-M   'P 1'
#
loop_
_entity.id
_entity.type
_entity.pdbx_description
1 polymer ?
#
loop_
_entity_poly.entity_id
_entity_poly.type
_entity_poly.pdbx_seq_one_letter_code
_entity_poly.pdbx_strand_id
1 'polypeptide(L)'
;RTIKKVREAQTLFPGLSDHISLTQSPTLTMQSPGKSLKEALLGAQSDGRLTAGVYESAKIMTDDPDSVSFCVLAMDEDFQCDIALQIHFTLIQSFCFDNDISIVRVSDTQRVAEIVGDKAQLEDAHCVLITNPAEGSWEDPALEKLHLFCEESRNVNDWVPEIVLPER
;
A
#
# COMPACT_ATOMS: atom_id res chain seq x y z
N ARG A 1 29.03 -7.86 16.33
CA ARG A 1 30.51 -8.00 16.19
C ARG A 1 30.89 -8.72 14.88
N THR A 2 30.15 -8.44 13.79
CA THR A 2 30.21 -9.23 12.54
C THR A 2 30.33 -8.33 11.29
N ILE A 3 30.49 -7.02 11.50
CA ILE A 3 30.58 -6.00 10.43
C ILE A 3 32.04 -5.66 10.09
N LYS A 4 33.02 -6.29 10.76
CA LYS A 4 34.45 -5.95 10.65
C LYS A 4 35.28 -6.91 9.80
N LYS A 5 34.67 -7.88 9.09
CA LYS A 5 35.39 -8.89 8.30
C LYS A 5 35.18 -8.85 6.78
N VAL A 6 34.38 -7.91 6.27
CA VAL A 6 34.21 -7.73 4.81
C VAL A 6 35.16 -6.66 4.25
N ARG A 7 35.90 -5.94 5.11
CA ARG A 7 36.76 -4.81 4.73
C ARG A 7 38.25 -5.14 4.58
N GLU A 8 38.63 -6.43 4.60
CA GLU A 8 40.05 -6.88 4.57
C GLU A 8 40.38 -7.84 3.41
N ALA A 9 39.68 -7.75 2.27
CA ALA A 9 40.07 -8.48 1.06
C ALA A 9 40.09 -7.59 -0.19
N GLN A 10 40.42 -6.31 0.00
CA GLN A 10 40.45 -5.31 -1.07
C GLN A 10 41.87 -4.75 -1.27
N THR A 11 42.89 -5.61 -1.30
CA THR A 11 44.25 -5.26 -1.70
C THR A 11 45.00 -6.47 -2.22
N LEU A 12 44.72 -6.92 -3.44
CA LEU A 12 45.64 -7.68 -4.30
C LEU A 12 44.93 -7.88 -5.65
N PHE A 13 45.66 -7.73 -6.75
CA PHE A 13 45.25 -7.89 -8.16
C PHE A 13 44.67 -6.64 -8.87
N PRO A 14 45.52 -5.88 -9.57
CA PRO A 14 45.10 -4.86 -10.52
C PRO A 14 44.84 -5.49 -11.91
N GLY A 15 43.67 -5.20 -12.49
CA GLY A 15 43.40 -5.39 -13.93
C GLY A 15 43.07 -6.82 -14.39
N LEU A 16 41.78 -7.10 -14.52
CA LEU A 16 41.30 -7.96 -15.61
C LEU A 16 39.86 -7.56 -15.98
N SER A 17 39.73 -7.05 -17.20
CA SER A 17 38.47 -6.73 -17.86
C SER A 17 37.61 -7.98 -18.11
N ASP A 18 36.30 -7.72 -18.06
CA ASP A 18 35.20 -8.33 -18.78
C ASP A 18 34.83 -9.82 -18.55
N HIS A 19 33.53 -9.97 -18.27
CA HIS A 19 32.69 -11.18 -18.16
C HIS A 19 32.76 -12.01 -16.88
N ILE A 20 31.70 -11.91 -16.05
CA ILE A 20 30.80 -13.03 -15.70
C ILE A 20 29.54 -12.55 -14.95
N SER A 21 28.39 -13.05 -15.40
CA SER A 21 27.02 -12.75 -14.94
C SER A 21 26.78 -12.90 -13.44
N LEU A 22 26.09 -11.92 -12.86
CA LEU A 22 25.16 -12.14 -11.74
C LEU A 22 23.73 -11.94 -12.26
N THR A 23 23.05 -13.07 -12.45
CA THR A 23 21.61 -13.31 -12.30
C THR A 23 20.70 -12.09 -12.44
N GLN A 24 20.14 -11.95 -13.64
CA GLN A 24 18.94 -11.16 -13.91
C GLN A 24 17.76 -11.81 -13.18
N SER A 25 17.24 -11.16 -12.15
CA SER A 25 15.82 -11.28 -11.81
C SER A 25 15.01 -10.76 -13.02
N PRO A 26 13.89 -11.39 -13.38
CA PRO A 26 13.13 -10.97 -14.55
C PRO A 26 12.72 -9.51 -14.34
N THR A 27 13.03 -8.67 -15.33
CA THR A 27 12.56 -7.30 -15.46
C THR A 27 11.03 -7.34 -15.63
N LEU A 28 10.32 -7.59 -14.53
CA LEU A 28 8.96 -7.11 -14.37
C LEU A 28 9.10 -5.60 -14.50
N THR A 29 8.50 -5.03 -15.53
CA THR A 29 8.40 -3.58 -15.67
C THR A 29 7.98 -3.02 -14.32
N MET A 30 8.84 -2.23 -13.65
CA MET A 30 8.51 -1.61 -12.37
C MET A 30 7.30 -0.70 -12.62
N GLN A 31 6.10 -1.24 -12.43
CA GLN A 31 4.89 -0.46 -12.43
C GLN A 31 4.94 0.42 -11.20
N SER A 32 4.64 1.71 -11.37
CA SER A 32 4.63 2.63 -10.25
C SER A 32 3.60 2.16 -9.21
N PRO A 33 3.87 2.30 -7.89
CA PRO A 33 2.91 1.98 -6.84
C PRO A 33 1.54 2.62 -7.07
N GLY A 34 1.51 3.85 -7.62
CA GLY A 34 0.27 4.53 -7.99
C GLY A 34 -0.54 3.84 -9.09
N LYS A 35 0.12 3.25 -10.09
CA LYS A 35 -0.56 2.47 -11.13
C LYS A 35 -1.13 1.17 -10.54
N SER A 36 -0.33 0.46 -9.74
CA SER A 36 -0.79 -0.74 -9.04
C SER A 36 -1.96 -0.44 -8.10
N LEU A 37 -1.91 0.69 -7.37
CA LEU A 37 -3.00 1.11 -6.49
C LEU A 37 -4.30 1.34 -7.27
N LYS A 38 -4.22 2.07 -8.40
CA LYS A 38 -5.38 2.28 -9.27
C LYS A 38 -5.94 0.96 -9.81
N GLU A 39 -5.09 0.06 -10.28
CA GLU A 39 -5.50 -1.25 -10.80
C GLU A 39 -6.16 -2.11 -9.72
N ALA A 40 -5.57 -2.19 -8.52
CA ALA A 40 -6.11 -2.94 -7.39
C ALA A 40 -7.46 -2.38 -6.91
N LEU A 41 -7.59 -1.05 -6.83
CA LEU A 41 -8.87 -0.41 -6.48
C LEU A 41 -9.96 -0.72 -7.51
N LEU A 42 -9.65 -0.64 -8.82
CA LEU A 42 -10.62 -0.97 -9.87
C LEU A 42 -11.00 -2.45 -9.86
N GLY A 43 -10.03 -3.36 -9.68
CA GLY A 43 -10.30 -4.79 -9.57
C GLY A 43 -11.15 -5.13 -8.34
N ALA A 44 -10.81 -4.58 -7.18
CA ALA A 44 -11.61 -4.75 -5.97
C ALA A 44 -13.03 -4.16 -6.11
N GLN A 45 -13.18 -3.05 -6.83
CA GLN A 45 -14.47 -2.43 -7.11
C GLN A 45 -15.36 -3.38 -7.93
N SER A 46 -14.83 -3.92 -9.05
CA SER A 46 -15.56 -4.81 -9.94
C SER A 46 -15.99 -6.10 -9.26
N ASP A 47 -15.15 -6.59 -8.34
CA ASP A 47 -15.39 -7.83 -7.60
C ASP A 47 -16.28 -7.63 -6.36
N GLY A 48 -16.65 -6.39 -6.05
CA GLY A 48 -17.47 -6.09 -4.88
C GLY A 48 -16.75 -6.17 -3.54
N ARG A 49 -15.41 -6.11 -3.54
CA ARG A 49 -14.53 -6.27 -2.37
C ARG A 49 -14.07 -4.97 -1.72
N LEU A 50 -14.58 -3.83 -2.20
CA LEU A 50 -14.30 -2.50 -1.65
C LEU A 50 -15.30 -2.07 -0.59
N THR A 51 -14.77 -1.49 0.48
CA THR A 51 -15.50 -0.68 1.46
C THR A 51 -14.90 0.72 1.45
N ALA A 52 -15.74 1.75 1.40
CA ALA A 52 -15.32 3.15 1.43
C ALA A 52 -16.06 3.88 2.56
N GLY A 53 -15.38 4.80 3.23
CA GLY A 53 -15.88 5.48 4.42
C GLY A 53 -15.10 5.09 5.65
N VAL A 54 -14.80 6.06 6.51
CA VAL A 54 -14.07 5.83 7.77
C VAL A 54 -14.88 4.92 8.70
N TYR A 55 -16.18 5.16 8.80
CA TYR A 55 -17.07 4.42 9.71
C TYR A 55 -17.30 2.99 9.23
N GLU A 56 -17.56 2.82 7.94
CA GLU A 56 -17.77 1.51 7.32
C GLU A 56 -16.49 0.66 7.42
N SER A 57 -15.33 1.28 7.20
CA SER A 57 -14.03 0.62 7.34
C SER A 57 -13.78 0.18 8.78
N ALA A 58 -14.01 1.07 9.75
CA ALA A 58 -13.88 0.74 11.18
C ALA A 58 -14.83 -0.39 11.61
N LYS A 59 -16.04 -0.44 11.02
CA LYS A 59 -17.00 -1.52 11.27
C LYS A 59 -16.46 -2.86 10.78
N ILE A 60 -15.96 -2.94 9.53
CA ILE A 60 -15.37 -4.19 9.01
C ILE A 60 -14.17 -4.63 9.85
N MET A 61 -13.28 -3.71 10.23
CA MET A 61 -12.16 -3.98 11.12
C MET A 61 -12.58 -4.54 12.49
N THR A 62 -13.74 -4.10 13.01
CA THR A 62 -14.28 -4.58 14.28
C THR A 62 -14.96 -5.94 14.14
N ASP A 63 -15.70 -6.14 13.05
CA ASP A 63 -16.52 -7.33 12.82
C ASP A 63 -15.69 -8.53 12.31
N ASP A 64 -14.75 -8.29 11.38
CA ASP A 64 -13.93 -9.30 10.70
C ASP A 64 -12.55 -8.75 10.27
N PRO A 65 -11.59 -8.59 11.21
CA PRO A 65 -10.23 -8.12 10.94
C PRO A 65 -9.49 -8.93 9.87
N ASP A 66 -9.67 -10.25 9.88
CA ASP A 66 -8.92 -11.20 9.04
C ASP A 66 -9.32 -11.09 7.56
N SER A 67 -10.51 -10.53 7.29
CA SER A 67 -10.96 -10.26 5.92
C SER A 67 -10.22 -9.10 5.25
N VAL A 68 -9.61 -8.19 6.02
CA VAL A 68 -9.02 -6.96 5.49
C VAL A 68 -7.63 -7.24 4.94
N SER A 69 -7.44 -7.02 3.64
CA SER A 69 -6.14 -7.22 2.99
C SER A 69 -5.34 -5.92 2.93
N PHE A 70 -5.98 -4.81 2.57
CA PHE A 70 -5.27 -3.57 2.28
C PHE A 70 -6.10 -2.34 2.64
N CYS A 71 -5.46 -1.29 3.14
CA CYS A 71 -6.09 -0.04 3.57
C CYS A 71 -5.48 1.17 2.85
N VAL A 72 -6.35 2.09 2.41
CA VAL A 72 -5.97 3.38 1.83
C VAL A 72 -6.54 4.48 2.70
N LEU A 73 -5.70 5.41 3.14
CA LEU A 73 -6.12 6.65 3.79
C LEU A 73 -5.95 7.80 2.81
N ALA A 74 -7.06 8.45 2.46
CA ALA A 74 -7.09 9.57 1.54
C ALA A 74 -7.31 10.88 2.31
N MET A 75 -6.35 11.80 2.20
CA MET A 75 -6.33 13.00 3.02
C MET A 75 -5.79 14.19 2.23
N ASP A 76 -6.68 15.12 1.89
CA ASP A 76 -6.28 16.39 1.27
C ASP A 76 -5.83 17.40 2.32
N GLU A 77 -5.14 18.46 1.87
CA GLU A 77 -4.65 19.53 2.74
C GLU A 77 -5.78 20.22 3.52
N ASP A 78 -6.97 20.35 2.91
CA ASP A 78 -8.15 20.96 3.53
C ASP A 78 -8.64 20.19 4.77
N PHE A 79 -8.38 18.88 4.85
CA PHE A 79 -8.80 18.02 5.94
C PHE A 79 -7.73 17.86 7.05
N GLN A 80 -6.58 18.53 6.92
CA GLN A 80 -5.55 18.58 7.97
C GLN A 80 -6.06 19.23 9.27
N CYS A 81 -7.07 20.11 9.17
CA CYS A 81 -7.64 20.80 10.32
C CYS A 81 -8.78 20.02 11.01
N ASP A 82 -9.29 18.94 10.43
CA ASP A 82 -10.36 18.14 11.04
C ASP A 82 -9.79 17.18 12.09
N ILE A 83 -9.84 17.61 13.35
CA ILE A 83 -9.34 16.83 14.49
C ILE A 83 -10.08 15.49 14.61
N ALA A 84 -11.38 15.44 14.32
CA ALA A 84 -12.13 14.21 14.42
C ALA A 84 -11.63 13.20 13.38
N LEU A 85 -11.42 13.65 12.14
CA LEU A 85 -10.87 12.79 11.09
C LEU A 85 -9.44 12.34 11.40
N GLN A 86 -8.58 13.24 11.92
CA GLN A 86 -7.22 12.88 12.35
C GLN A 86 -7.20 11.81 13.45
N ILE A 87 -8.13 11.88 14.40
CA ILE A 87 -8.29 10.85 15.43
C ILE A 87 -8.64 9.51 14.78
N HIS A 88 -9.60 9.48 13.85
CA HIS A 88 -9.98 8.24 13.17
C HIS A 88 -8.83 7.63 12.35
N PHE A 89 -8.06 8.45 11.63
CA PHE A 89 -6.88 7.97 10.92
C PHE A 89 -5.84 7.40 11.86
N THR A 90 -5.63 8.01 13.02
CA THR A 90 -4.71 7.47 14.03
C THR A 90 -5.18 6.11 14.53
N LEU A 91 -6.49 5.95 14.80
CA LEU A 91 -7.07 4.67 15.21
C LEU A 91 -6.95 3.59 14.14
N ILE A 92 -7.27 3.92 12.88
CA ILE A 92 -7.16 3.01 11.74
C ILE A 92 -5.70 2.61 11.50
N GLN A 93 -4.75 3.54 11.54
CA GLN A 93 -3.33 3.25 11.41
C GLN A 93 -2.83 2.29 12.49
N SER A 94 -3.21 2.55 13.76
CA SER A 94 -2.86 1.65 14.87
C SER A 94 -3.41 0.25 14.65
N PHE A 95 -4.68 0.15 14.23
CA PHE A 95 -5.31 -1.13 13.96
C PHE A 95 -4.61 -1.90 12.83
N CYS A 96 -4.32 -1.23 11.70
CA CYS A 96 -3.63 -1.87 10.58
C CYS A 96 -2.23 -2.33 10.99
N PHE A 97 -1.53 -1.55 11.80
CA PHE A 97 -0.22 -1.91 12.32
C PHE A 97 -0.29 -3.15 13.24
N ASP A 98 -1.24 -3.19 14.17
CA ASP A 98 -1.38 -4.28 15.14
C ASP A 98 -1.81 -5.61 14.47
N ASN A 99 -2.48 -5.54 13.32
CA ASN A 99 -2.98 -6.70 12.57
C ASN A 99 -2.20 -7.00 11.27
N ASP A 100 -1.02 -6.40 11.08
CA ASP A 100 -0.17 -6.58 9.89
C ASP A 100 -0.89 -6.29 8.54
N ILE A 101 -1.89 -5.42 8.55
CA ILE A 101 -2.61 -4.97 7.34
C ILE A 101 -1.77 -3.92 6.63
N SER A 102 -1.51 -4.14 5.34
CA SER A 102 -0.79 -3.16 4.51
C SER A 102 -1.61 -1.89 4.33
N ILE A 103 -0.99 -0.73 4.58
CA ILE A 103 -1.66 0.56 4.60
C ILE A 103 -0.83 1.63 3.87
N VAL A 104 -1.50 2.49 3.10
CA VAL A 104 -0.87 3.61 2.37
C VAL A 104 -1.66 4.90 2.56
N ARG A 105 -0.96 6.04 2.41
CA ARG A 105 -1.60 7.36 2.30
C ARG A 105 -1.67 7.82 0.84
N VAL A 106 -2.73 8.54 0.50
CA VAL A 106 -2.91 9.23 -0.77
C VAL A 106 -3.38 10.67 -0.48
N SER A 107 -2.78 11.65 -1.14
CA SER A 107 -3.06 13.08 -0.94
C SER A 107 -4.18 13.63 -1.84
N ASP A 108 -4.73 12.81 -2.74
CA ASP A 108 -5.79 13.19 -3.67
C ASP A 108 -7.06 12.35 -3.44
N THR A 109 -7.88 12.81 -2.50
CA THR A 109 -9.14 12.19 -2.07
C THR A 109 -10.16 12.20 -3.19
N GLN A 110 -10.20 13.28 -3.99
CA GLN A 110 -11.07 13.35 -5.17
C GLN A 110 -10.73 12.22 -6.15
N ARG A 111 -9.45 11.96 -6.41
CA ARG A 111 -9.05 10.90 -7.34
C ARG A 111 -9.37 9.51 -6.82
N VAL A 112 -9.21 9.28 -5.52
CA VAL A 112 -9.66 8.04 -4.87
C VAL A 112 -11.17 7.86 -5.05
N ALA A 113 -11.96 8.90 -4.77
CA ALA A 113 -13.42 8.87 -4.94
C ALA A 113 -13.83 8.59 -6.40
N GLU A 114 -13.15 9.19 -7.38
CA GLU A 114 -13.40 8.93 -8.81
C GLU A 114 -13.14 7.48 -9.22
N ILE A 115 -12.11 6.84 -8.65
CA ILE A 115 -11.78 5.43 -8.91
C ILE A 115 -12.81 4.50 -8.25
N VAL A 116 -13.17 4.79 -6.99
CA VAL A 116 -14.08 3.95 -6.19
C VAL A 116 -15.56 4.15 -6.57
N GLY A 117 -15.90 5.24 -7.25
CA GLY A 117 -17.22 5.50 -7.85
C GLY A 117 -18.35 5.64 -6.83
N ASP A 118 -19.59 5.44 -7.29
CA ASP A 118 -20.88 5.64 -6.58
C ASP A 118 -21.07 4.80 -5.30
N LYS A 119 -20.08 3.99 -4.92
CA LYS A 119 -20.04 3.26 -3.63
C LYS A 119 -19.55 4.12 -2.48
N ALA A 120 -18.74 5.13 -2.76
CA ALA A 120 -18.50 6.19 -1.82
C ALA A 120 -19.64 7.20 -2.02
N GLN A 121 -20.42 7.50 -0.98
CA GLN A 121 -21.04 8.82 -0.96
C GLN A 121 -19.87 9.79 -1.14
N LEU A 122 -19.94 10.65 -2.16
CA LEU A 122 -18.81 11.44 -2.69
C LEU A 122 -18.02 12.23 -1.62
N GLU A 123 -18.57 12.33 -0.41
CA GLU A 123 -18.10 13.12 0.73
C GLU A 123 -17.29 12.32 1.78
N ASP A 124 -17.17 10.99 1.70
CA ASP A 124 -16.39 10.20 2.69
C ASP A 124 -15.51 9.10 2.06
N ALA A 125 -14.71 9.44 1.04
CA ALA A 125 -13.70 8.53 0.50
C ALA A 125 -12.37 8.58 1.26
N HIS A 126 -12.39 9.00 2.54
CA HIS A 126 -11.20 9.22 3.37
C HIS A 126 -10.52 7.93 3.83
N CYS A 127 -11.25 6.82 3.84
CA CYS A 127 -10.72 5.49 4.07
C CYS A 127 -11.33 4.51 3.08
N VAL A 128 -10.50 3.66 2.48
CA VAL A 128 -10.93 2.60 1.57
C VAL A 128 -10.24 1.30 1.96
N LEU A 129 -11.02 0.23 2.14
CA LEU A 129 -10.53 -1.12 2.39
C LEU A 129 -10.73 -2.01 1.18
N ILE A 130 -9.74 -2.85 0.93
CA ILE A 130 -9.83 -4.01 0.05
C ILE A 130 -9.89 -5.24 0.94
N THR A 131 -10.97 -6.01 0.80
CA THR A 131 -11.16 -7.29 1.52
C THR A 131 -10.78 -8.48 0.64
N ASN A 132 -10.38 -9.57 1.29
CA ASN A 132 -10.21 -10.86 0.67
C ASN A 132 -11.58 -11.49 0.36
N PRO A 133 -11.74 -12.16 -0.78
CA PRO A 133 -12.97 -12.89 -1.07
C PRO A 133 -13.19 -14.04 -0.07
N ALA A 134 -14.45 -14.28 0.29
CA ALA A 134 -14.84 -15.30 1.26
C ALA A 134 -14.49 -16.74 0.83
N GLU A 135 -14.35 -16.99 -0.48
CA GLU A 135 -13.99 -18.30 -1.03
C GLU A 135 -12.84 -18.17 -2.04
N GLY A 136 -11.63 -18.53 -1.60
CA GLY A 136 -10.42 -18.63 -2.43
C GLY A 136 -9.42 -17.49 -2.25
N SER A 137 -8.13 -17.81 -2.40
CA SER A 137 -7.05 -16.83 -2.51
C SER A 137 -7.09 -16.22 -3.90
N TRP A 138 -7.74 -15.07 -4.06
CA TRP A 138 -7.56 -14.29 -5.28
C TRP A 138 -6.20 -13.61 -5.22
N GLU A 139 -5.30 -14.04 -6.09
CA GLU A 139 -4.01 -13.39 -6.30
C GLU A 139 -4.21 -12.21 -7.25
N ASP A 140 -4.50 -11.03 -6.72
CA ASP A 140 -4.47 -9.79 -7.49
C ASP A 140 -3.00 -9.33 -7.63
N PRO A 141 -2.40 -9.39 -8.84
CA PRO A 141 -1.00 -9.04 -9.03
C PRO A 141 -0.69 -7.56 -8.77
N ALA A 142 -1.70 -6.68 -8.84
CA ALA A 142 -1.54 -5.29 -8.48
C ALA A 142 -1.49 -5.13 -6.95
N LEU A 143 -2.33 -5.88 -6.23
CA LEU A 143 -2.35 -5.91 -4.77
C LEU A 143 -1.07 -6.51 -4.18
N GLU A 144 -0.55 -7.59 -4.77
CA GLU A 144 0.73 -8.21 -4.36
C GLU A 144 1.89 -7.21 -4.44
N LYS A 145 1.96 -6.43 -5.53
CA LYS A 145 2.98 -5.37 -5.66
C LYS A 145 2.85 -4.30 -4.59
N LEU A 146 1.64 -3.97 -4.16
CA LEU A 146 1.42 -2.99 -3.09
C LEU A 146 1.85 -3.55 -1.73
N HIS A 147 1.62 -4.83 -1.47
CA HIS A 147 2.14 -5.50 -0.27
C HIS A 147 3.67 -5.46 -0.22
N LEU A 148 4.32 -5.80 -1.35
CA LEU A 148 5.78 -5.72 -1.46
C LEU A 148 6.28 -4.28 -1.26
N PHE A 149 5.61 -3.29 -1.87
CA PHE A 149 5.93 -1.87 -1.67
C PHE A 149 5.84 -1.47 -0.18
N CYS A 150 4.79 -1.88 0.53
CA CYS A 150 4.64 -1.60 1.95
C CYS A 150 5.71 -2.32 2.80
N GLU A 151 6.11 -3.53 2.43
CA GLU A 151 7.22 -4.25 3.07
C GLU A 151 8.56 -3.54 2.87
N GLU A 152 8.87 -3.12 1.64
CA GLU A 152 10.07 -2.36 1.32
C GLU A 152 10.13 -1.02 2.08
N SER A 153 9.00 -0.31 2.20
CA SER A 153 8.89 0.93 2.98
C SER A 153 9.11 0.69 4.48
N ARG A 154 8.56 -0.39 5.04
CA ARG A 154 8.80 -0.75 6.45
C ARG A 154 10.28 -1.03 6.75
N ASN A 155 11.02 -1.59 5.81
CA ASN A 155 12.47 -1.82 5.96
C ASN A 155 13.29 -0.53 6.11
N VAL A 156 12.72 0.61 5.71
CA VAL A 156 13.31 1.96 5.88
C VAL A 156 12.61 2.79 6.97
N ASN A 157 11.77 2.17 7.79
CA ASN A 157 10.96 2.80 8.85
C ASN A 157 9.87 3.76 8.34
N ASP A 158 9.44 3.60 7.10
CA ASP A 158 8.26 4.29 6.57
C ASP A 158 7.04 3.37 6.68
N TRP A 159 6.31 3.51 7.79
CA TRP A 159 5.23 2.59 8.18
C TRP A 159 3.92 2.79 7.43
N VAL A 160 3.70 3.99 6.91
CA VAL A 160 2.49 4.34 6.16
C VAL A 160 2.95 5.16 4.96
N PRO A 161 3.50 4.50 3.93
CA PRO A 161 4.08 5.19 2.79
C PRO A 161 3.00 5.95 1.99
N GLU A 162 3.41 7.07 1.39
CA GLU A 162 2.54 7.86 0.52
C GLU A 162 2.66 7.38 -0.93
N ILE A 163 1.51 7.30 -1.61
CA ILE A 163 1.40 6.97 -3.03
C ILE A 163 0.72 8.12 -3.78
N VAL A 164 1.36 8.56 -4.86
CA VAL A 164 0.76 9.50 -5.82
C VAL A 164 0.03 8.70 -6.89
N LEU A 165 -1.28 8.93 -7.03
CA LEU A 165 -2.09 8.32 -8.07
C LEU A 165 -1.74 8.91 -9.45
N PRO A 166 -1.77 8.12 -10.53
CA PRO A 166 -1.52 8.63 -11.87
C PRO A 166 -2.62 9.59 -12.32
N GLU A 167 -2.22 10.59 -13.10
CA GLU A 167 -3.13 11.50 -13.80
C GLU A 167 -4.10 10.74 -14.72
N ARG A 168 -5.18 11.41 -15.11
CA ARG A 168 -6.29 10.84 -15.88
C ARG A 168 -5.89 10.38 -17.28
#